data_AF-A0A7J3MTB8-F1
#
_entry.id   AF-A0A7J3MTB8-F1
#
_cell.length_a   1.000
_cell.length_b   1.000
_cell.length_c   1.000
_cell.angle_alpha   90.00
_cell.angle_beta   90.00
_cell.angle_gamma   90.00
#
_symmetry.space_group_name_H-M   'P 1'
#
loop_
_entity.id
_entity.type
_entity.pdbx_description
1 polymer ?
#
loop_
_entity_poly.entity_id
_entity_poly.type
_entity_poly.pdbx_seq_one_letter_code
_entity_poly.pdbx_strand_id
1 'polypeptide(L)'
;MAADVELIIDVPRLEEKLILEELGRLGLKFKLTNAKYTPLVWGERPAEVSLIRAVSMQRAAYCAAIREASGIRAINSAEAIVVAGDKILTLSRLWRAGIPFPETLI
;
A
#
# COMPACT_ATOMS: atom_id res chain seq x y z
N MET A 1 -13.32 8.08 -16.87
CA MET A 1 -13.80 7.08 -15.90
C MET A 1 -12.61 6.68 -15.05
N ALA A 2 -12.79 6.56 -13.73
CA ALA A 2 -11.74 6.05 -12.84
C ALA A 2 -11.40 4.61 -13.23
N ALA A 3 -10.16 4.18 -13.04
CA ALA A 3 -9.77 2.79 -13.21
C ALA A 3 -10.35 1.93 -12.08
N ASP A 4 -10.35 0.60 -12.24
CA ASP A 4 -10.77 -0.30 -11.17
C ASP A 4 -9.68 -0.34 -10.08
N VAL A 5 -8.39 -0.41 -10.49
CA VAL A 5 -7.24 -0.52 -9.58
C VAL A 5 -6.12 0.45 -9.95
N GLU A 6 -5.57 1.17 -8.98
CA GLU A 6 -4.30 1.88 -9.11
C GLU A 6 -3.18 1.04 -8.48
N LEU A 7 -2.15 0.70 -9.24
CA LEU A 7 -0.92 0.09 -8.71
C LEU A 7 0.11 1.20 -8.46
N ILE A 8 0.46 1.44 -7.19
CA ILE A 8 1.45 2.45 -6.81
C ILE A 8 2.80 1.80 -6.55
N ILE A 9 3.82 2.18 -7.31
CA ILE A 9 5.18 1.61 -7.25
C ILE A 9 6.23 2.71 -7.07
N ASP A 10 7.48 2.31 -6.84
CA ASP A 10 8.66 3.17 -7.03
C ASP A 10 9.75 2.50 -7.88
N VAL A 11 10.08 1.26 -7.56
CA VAL A 11 11.00 0.39 -8.31
C VAL A 11 10.20 -0.81 -8.82
N PRO A 12 10.08 -1.01 -10.13
CA PRO A 12 9.34 -2.15 -10.68
C PRO A 12 10.13 -3.44 -10.51
N ARG A 13 9.60 -4.41 -9.76
CA ARG A 13 10.16 -5.77 -9.63
C ARG A 13 9.27 -6.79 -10.35
N LEU A 14 9.63 -8.07 -10.23
CA LEU A 14 8.86 -9.17 -10.82
C LEU A 14 7.43 -9.21 -10.27
N GLU A 15 7.27 -8.99 -8.96
CA GLU A 15 5.98 -9.02 -8.28
C GLU A 15 5.00 -8.00 -8.86
N GLU A 16 5.47 -6.77 -9.13
CA GLU A 16 4.64 -5.74 -9.74
C GLU A 16 4.26 -6.09 -11.19
N LYS A 17 5.14 -6.74 -11.95
CA LYS A 17 4.82 -7.22 -13.30
C LYS A 17 3.75 -8.31 -13.29
N LEU A 18 3.90 -9.31 -12.42
CA LEU A 18 2.94 -10.40 -12.26
C LEU A 18 1.56 -9.89 -11.83
N ILE A 19 1.51 -8.89 -10.95
CA ILE A 19 0.25 -8.24 -10.56
C ILE A 19 -0.41 -7.57 -11.76
N LEU A 20 0.34 -6.81 -12.57
CA LEU A 20 -0.21 -6.15 -13.77
C LEU A 20 -0.71 -7.14 -14.82
N GLU A 21 0.02 -8.23 -15.04
CA GLU A 21 -0.38 -9.32 -15.92
C GLU A 21 -1.71 -9.95 -15.47
N GLU A 22 -1.84 -10.23 -14.17
CA GLU A 22 -3.05 -10.83 -13.61
C GLU A 22 -4.24 -9.86 -13.63
N LEU A 23 -4.03 -8.57 -13.33
CA LEU A 23 -5.06 -7.54 -13.48
C LEU A 23 -5.57 -7.47 -14.93
N GLY A 24 -4.66 -7.56 -15.90
CA GLY A 24 -5.00 -7.64 -17.33
C GLY A 24 -5.78 -8.91 -17.69
N ARG A 25 -5.37 -10.07 -17.18
CA ARG A 25 -6.06 -11.36 -17.39
C ARG A 25 -7.51 -11.35 -16.86
N LEU A 26 -7.73 -10.66 -15.75
CA LEU A 26 -9.05 -10.47 -15.15
C LEU A 26 -9.91 -9.42 -15.87
N GLY A 27 -9.37 -8.72 -16.87
CA GLY A 27 -10.06 -7.66 -17.60
C GLY A 27 -10.29 -6.38 -16.79
N LEU A 28 -9.56 -6.19 -15.68
CA LEU A 28 -9.64 -5.01 -14.85
C LEU A 28 -8.88 -3.84 -15.49
N LYS A 29 -9.49 -2.66 -15.49
CA LYS A 29 -8.82 -1.41 -15.87
C LYS A 29 -7.90 -1.00 -14.74
N PHE A 30 -6.62 -0.80 -15.05
CA PHE A 30 -5.65 -0.37 -14.04
C PHE A 30 -4.88 0.89 -14.44
N LYS A 31 -4.49 1.67 -13.43
CA LYS A 31 -3.53 2.78 -13.55
C LYS A 31 -2.23 2.37 -12.88
N LEU A 32 -1.11 2.50 -13.58
CA LEU A 32 0.21 2.37 -12.97
C LEU A 32 0.71 3.76 -12.55
N THR A 33 0.95 3.96 -11.26
CA THR A 33 1.48 5.20 -10.70
C THR A 33 2.88 4.94 -10.13
N ASN A 34 3.90 5.60 -10.66
CA ASN A 34 5.24 5.56 -10.08
C ASN A 34 5.46 6.77 -9.17
N ALA A 35 5.31 6.58 -7.87
CA ALA A 35 5.42 7.62 -6.83
C ALA A 35 6.87 8.13 -6.61
N LYS A 36 7.85 7.63 -7.37
CA LYS A 36 9.18 8.26 -7.47
C LYS A 36 9.17 9.45 -8.42
N TYR A 37 8.32 9.44 -9.43
CA TYR A 37 8.30 10.42 -10.53
C TYR A 37 6.99 11.20 -10.61
N THR A 38 5.90 10.65 -10.06
CA THR A 38 4.58 11.25 -10.08
C THR A 38 4.21 11.72 -8.67
N PRO A 39 3.96 13.02 -8.47
CA PRO A 39 3.42 13.50 -7.19
C PRO A 39 1.99 13.02 -7.02
N LEU A 40 1.63 12.68 -5.77
CA LEU A 40 0.25 12.36 -5.41
C LEU A 40 -0.43 13.63 -4.87
N VAL A 41 -1.68 13.83 -5.26
CA VAL A 41 -2.48 15.00 -4.87
C VAL A 41 -3.70 14.56 -4.09
N TRP A 42 -4.00 15.25 -2.99
CA TRP A 42 -5.23 15.02 -2.22
C TRP A 42 -6.48 15.27 -3.07
N GLY A 43 -7.49 14.43 -2.90
CA GLY A 43 -8.75 14.49 -3.63
C GLY A 43 -8.70 13.87 -5.03
N GLU A 44 -7.51 13.54 -5.55
CA GLU A 44 -7.41 12.78 -6.80
C GLU A 44 -7.87 11.33 -6.56
N ARG A 45 -8.85 10.88 -7.35
CA ARG A 45 -9.39 9.53 -7.31
C ARG A 45 -9.12 8.76 -8.61
N PRO A 46 -7.87 8.29 -8.82
CA PRO A 46 -7.50 7.61 -10.06
C PRO A 46 -8.16 6.24 -10.24
N ALA A 47 -8.54 5.58 -9.14
CA ALA A 47 -9.17 4.28 -9.14
C ALA A 47 -10.06 4.07 -7.90
N GLU A 48 -10.85 3.00 -7.89
CA GLU A 48 -11.66 2.60 -6.72
C GLU A 48 -10.80 2.06 -5.57
N VAL A 49 -9.69 1.39 -5.90
CA VAL A 49 -8.74 0.80 -4.95
C VAL A 49 -7.31 1.15 -5.36
N SER A 50 -6.44 1.47 -4.40
CA SER A 50 -5.01 1.65 -4.62
C SER A 50 -4.21 0.51 -3.97
N LEU A 51 -3.56 -0.31 -4.79
CA LEU A 51 -2.64 -1.35 -4.36
C LEU A 51 -1.22 -0.77 -4.20
N ILE A 52 -0.73 -0.77 -2.97
CA ILE A 52 0.52 -0.13 -2.55
C ILE A 52 1.68 -1.11 -2.65
N ARG A 53 2.61 -0.86 -3.56
CA ARG A 53 3.73 -1.73 -3.91
C ARG A 53 5.09 -1.02 -3.93
N ALA A 54 5.20 0.16 -3.34
CA ALA A 54 6.48 0.84 -3.17
C ALA A 54 7.42 0.00 -2.30
N VAL A 55 8.70 -0.06 -2.68
CA VAL A 55 9.77 -0.71 -1.92
C VAL A 55 10.12 0.09 -0.66
N SER A 56 10.07 1.42 -0.75
CA SER A 56 10.25 2.28 0.42
C SER A 56 9.02 2.23 1.33
N MET A 57 9.20 1.84 2.59
CA MET A 57 8.13 1.86 3.61
C MET A 57 7.50 3.25 3.78
N GLN A 58 8.33 4.31 3.85
CA GLN A 58 7.83 5.68 4.01
C GLN A 58 6.95 6.09 2.82
N ARG A 59 7.40 5.80 1.59
CA ARG A 59 6.61 6.08 0.39
C ARG A 59 5.32 5.27 0.39
N ALA A 60 5.37 4.00 0.76
CA ALA A 60 4.17 3.15 0.86
C ALA A 60 3.15 3.75 1.85
N ALA A 61 3.59 4.08 3.07
CA ALA A 61 2.73 4.65 4.10
C ALA A 61 2.09 5.97 3.67
N TYR A 62 2.88 6.89 3.08
CA TYR A 62 2.36 8.19 2.64
C TYR A 62 1.44 8.09 1.42
N CYS A 63 1.75 7.22 0.46
CA CYS A 63 0.86 7.00 -0.68
C CYS A 63 -0.48 6.41 -0.22
N ALA A 64 -0.45 5.44 0.69
CA ALA A 64 -1.66 4.88 1.29
C ALA A 64 -2.47 5.98 2.01
N ALA A 65 -1.83 6.77 2.87
CA ALA A 65 -2.49 7.82 3.64
C ALA A 65 -3.13 8.90 2.75
N ILE A 66 -2.46 9.34 1.68
CA ILE A 66 -3.01 10.33 0.73
C ILE A 66 -4.24 9.76 0.01
N ARG A 67 -4.20 8.48 -0.40
CA ARG A 67 -5.31 7.83 -1.10
C ARG A 67 -6.49 7.58 -0.15
N GLU A 68 -6.24 7.16 1.08
CA GLU A 68 -7.25 7.03 2.14
C GLU A 68 -7.92 8.38 2.45
N ALA A 69 -7.14 9.45 2.61
CA ALA A 69 -7.65 10.81 2.79
C ALA A 69 -8.49 11.30 1.59
N SER A 70 -8.29 10.71 0.42
CA SER A 70 -9.07 10.97 -0.80
C SER A 70 -10.27 10.02 -0.95
N GLY A 71 -10.61 9.26 0.09
CA GLY A 71 -11.72 8.31 0.11
C GLY A 71 -11.50 7.07 -0.76
N ILE A 72 -10.25 6.71 -1.04
CA ILE A 72 -9.88 5.50 -1.78
C ILE A 72 -9.38 4.46 -0.80
N ARG A 73 -9.78 3.21 -1.01
CA ARG A 73 -9.28 2.09 -0.21
C ARG A 73 -7.84 1.78 -0.63
N ALA A 74 -6.88 1.98 0.27
CA ALA A 74 -5.51 1.52 0.09
C ALA A 74 -5.33 0.06 0.56
N ILE A 75 -4.56 -0.72 -0.19
CA ILE A 75 -4.18 -2.09 0.17
C ILE A 75 -2.65 -2.20 0.14
N ASN A 76 -1.96 -2.45 1.25
CA ASN A 76 -2.46 -2.37 2.61
C ASN A 76 -2.75 -0.91 3.02
N SER A 77 -3.52 -0.75 4.10
CA SER A 77 -3.82 0.58 4.65
C SER A 77 -2.57 1.26 5.22
N ALA A 78 -2.61 2.58 5.39
CA ALA A 78 -1.51 3.33 6.00
C ALA A 78 -1.21 2.83 7.41
N GLU A 79 -2.24 2.57 8.22
CA GLU A 79 -2.08 1.98 9.56
C GLU A 79 -1.39 0.62 9.49
N ALA A 80 -1.86 -0.28 8.61
CA ALA A 80 -1.29 -1.61 8.51
C ALA A 80 0.18 -1.57 8.07
N ILE A 81 0.54 -0.67 7.14
CA ILE A 81 1.93 -0.47 6.70
C ILE A 81 2.80 0.02 7.85
N VAL A 82 2.35 1.03 8.61
CA VAL A 82 3.11 1.60 9.73
C VAL A 82 3.27 0.58 10.85
N VAL A 83 2.20 -0.10 11.23
CA VAL A 83 2.24 -1.13 12.29
C VAL A 83 3.17 -2.26 11.88
N ALA A 84 3.02 -2.84 10.68
CA ALA A 84 3.82 -3.99 10.24
C ALA A 84 5.28 -3.63 9.96
N GLY A 85 5.58 -2.38 9.58
CA GLY A 85 6.93 -1.92 9.32
C GLY A 85 7.73 -1.53 10.58
N ASP A 86 7.06 -1.37 11.73
CA ASP A 86 7.70 -1.08 13.01
C ASP A 86 7.52 -2.25 13.99
N LYS A 87 8.64 -2.81 14.46
CA LYS A 87 8.60 -3.97 15.36
C LYS A 87 7.95 -3.64 16.70
N ILE A 88 8.20 -2.46 17.26
CA ILE A 88 7.63 -2.07 18.56
C ILE A 88 6.11 -1.96 18.44
N LEU A 89 5.62 -1.34 17.35
CA LEU A 89 4.19 -1.22 17.10
C LEU A 89 3.54 -2.60 16.85
N THR A 90 4.19 -3.45 16.06
CA THR A 90 3.74 -4.83 15.83
C THR A 90 3.65 -5.61 17.15
N LEU A 91 4.74 -5.69 17.91
CA LEU A 91 4.79 -6.45 19.17
C LEU A 91 3.80 -5.89 20.20
N SER A 92 3.63 -4.57 20.25
CA SER A 92 2.62 -3.93 21.11
C SER A 92 1.19 -4.36 20.75
N ARG A 93 0.88 -4.49 19.45
CA ARG A 93 -0.43 -4.98 18.98
C ARG A 93 -0.60 -6.48 19.26
N LEU A 94 0.42 -7.30 19.06
CA LEU A 94 0.39 -8.73 19.40
C LEU A 94 0.16 -8.94 20.90
N TRP A 95 0.86 -8.17 21.75
CA TRP A 95 0.70 -8.23 23.21
C TRP A 95 -0.73 -7.90 23.64
N ARG A 96 -1.30 -6.80 23.13
CA ARG A 96 -2.69 -6.41 23.41
C ARG A 96 -3.72 -7.43 22.93
N ALA A 97 -3.40 -8.16 21.85
CA ALA A 97 -4.26 -9.21 21.31
C ALA A 97 -4.07 -10.58 21.99
N GLY A 98 -3.14 -10.71 22.95
CA GLY A 98 -2.83 -11.99 23.60
C GLY A 98 -2.11 -12.98 22.70
N ILE A 99 -1.45 -12.51 21.63
CA ILE A 99 -0.70 -13.36 20.69
C ILE A 99 0.76 -13.47 21.18
N PRO A 100 1.30 -14.68 21.35
CA PRO A 100 2.67 -14.87 21.83
C PRO A 100 3.72 -14.42 20.80
N PHE A 101 4.84 -13.89 21.28
CA PHE A 101 6.03 -13.53 20.51
C PHE A 101 7.29 -13.78 21.35
N PRO A 102 8.50 -13.87 20.75
CA PRO A 102 9.74 -14.07 21.50
C PRO A 102 9.94 -13.00 22.58
N GLU A 103 10.47 -13.38 23.74
CA GLU A 103 10.83 -12.43 24.78
C GLU A 103 11.69 -11.31 24.19
N THR A 104 11.24 -10.06 24.35
CA THR A 104 11.82 -8.88 23.72
C THR A 104 12.02 -7.81 24.77
N LEU A 105 13.25 -7.30 24.87
CA LEU A 105 13.66 -6.21 25.75
C LEU A 105 14.20 -5.07 24.85
N ILE A 106 13.84 -3.82 25.15
CA ILE A 106 14.18 -2.62 24.37
C ILE A 106 15.08 -1.70 25.19
#